data_AF-A0A4R2HA74-F1
#
_entry.id   AF-A0A4R2HA74-F1
#
_cell.length_a   1.000
_cell.length_b   1.000
_cell.length_c   1.000
_cell.angle_alpha   90.00
_cell.angle_beta   90.00
_cell.angle_gamma   90.00
#
_symmetry.space_group_name_H-M   'P 1'
#
loop_
_entity.id
_entity.type
_entity.pdbx_description
1 polymer ?
#
loop_
_entity_poly.entity_id
_entity_poly.type
_entity_poly.pdbx_seq_one_letter_code
_entity_poly.pdbx_strand_id
1 'polypeptide(L)'
;MTTDLVHAISANLAILQNQPLSGGIVAKNLHISDNGSGELSLYGDFTITLKVLDLTTNGAPSLNNLMTFTQQVMTAKLRGGGYKGGIRTFKYNSAKNIFDKSKNWTYSIRYNFNFIVNVIQISMLNQLKGNDFVLAVVDSIGHQFTDQYGRRQSSGGLTQGEGGPATVSYNSWKKNKYIGVHEFFHTLSLDDIEDPDKKNRLMYHLGDNSGQIISDTERGDIFDFIRKYLGDITKVSQSNINLNTVNQLKTFLNNPINGFKFNKTRFR
;
A
#
# COMPACT_ATOMS: atom_id res chain seq x y z
N MET A 1 18.47 -6.41 -34.12
CA MET A 1 17.32 -6.41 -33.18
C MET A 1 17.73 -5.60 -31.97
N THR A 2 17.13 -4.43 -31.80
CA THR A 2 17.40 -3.50 -30.69
C THR A 2 16.89 -4.10 -29.39
N THR A 3 17.79 -4.37 -28.45
CA THR A 3 17.43 -4.57 -27.04
C THR A 3 16.88 -3.25 -26.51
N ASP A 4 15.56 -3.12 -26.61
CA ASP A 4 14.77 -1.96 -26.20
C ASP A 4 14.58 -1.98 -24.66
N LEU A 5 14.33 -0.82 -24.05
CA LEU A 5 13.97 -0.68 -22.62
C LEU A 5 12.91 -1.73 -22.20
N VAL A 6 11.97 -2.00 -23.10
CA VAL A 6 10.95 -3.03 -22.98
C VAL A 6 11.55 -4.42 -22.74
N HIS A 7 12.62 -4.80 -23.46
CA HIS A 7 13.25 -6.11 -23.32
C HIS A 7 13.97 -6.25 -21.96
N ALA A 8 14.69 -5.20 -21.54
CA ALA A 8 15.37 -5.17 -20.25
C ALA A 8 14.38 -5.25 -19.07
N ILE A 9 13.27 -4.49 -19.14
CA ILE A 9 12.20 -4.58 -18.14
C ILE A 9 11.50 -5.95 -18.22
N SER A 10 11.26 -6.49 -19.42
CA SER A 10 10.60 -7.80 -19.58
C SER A 10 11.40 -8.94 -18.96
N ALA A 11 12.73 -8.97 -19.14
CA ALA A 11 13.59 -9.97 -18.51
C ALA A 11 13.49 -9.93 -16.98
N ASN A 12 13.43 -8.72 -16.43
CA ASN A 12 13.27 -8.46 -15.02
C ASN A 12 11.88 -8.88 -14.49
N LEU A 13 10.82 -8.56 -15.24
CA LEU A 13 9.46 -9.00 -14.93
C LEU A 13 9.35 -10.53 -14.95
N ALA A 14 10.09 -11.22 -15.82
CA ALA A 14 10.11 -12.69 -15.88
C ALA A 14 10.67 -13.34 -14.60
N ILE A 15 11.63 -12.70 -13.94
CA ILE A 15 12.22 -13.16 -12.67
C ILE A 15 11.21 -13.01 -11.51
N LEU A 16 10.38 -11.97 -11.55
CA LEU A 16 9.42 -11.66 -10.50
C LEU A 16 8.12 -12.49 -10.55
N GLN A 17 7.94 -13.31 -11.58
CA GLN A 17 6.72 -14.10 -11.74
C GLN A 17 6.58 -15.05 -10.54
N ASN A 18 5.44 -14.97 -9.85
CA ASN A 18 5.11 -15.74 -8.65
C ASN A 18 6.02 -15.49 -7.42
N GLN A 19 6.83 -14.43 -7.42
CA GLN A 19 7.62 -14.05 -6.25
C GLN A 19 6.88 -13.03 -5.38
N PRO A 20 7.01 -13.09 -4.05
CA PRO A 20 6.59 -12.00 -3.18
C PRO A 20 7.41 -10.74 -3.47
N LEU A 21 6.75 -9.66 -3.88
CA LEU A 21 7.40 -8.39 -4.24
C LEU A 21 7.75 -7.56 -2.99
N SER A 22 6.79 -7.49 -2.08
CA SER A 22 6.81 -6.82 -0.77
C SER A 22 5.52 -7.18 -0.05
N GLY A 23 5.29 -6.80 1.20
CA GLY A 23 3.91 -6.51 1.63
C GLY A 23 2.94 -7.67 1.88
N GLY A 24 3.20 -8.89 1.40
CA GLY A 24 2.11 -9.82 1.06
C GLY A 24 1.50 -9.55 -0.33
N ILE A 25 2.21 -8.83 -1.19
CA ILE A 25 1.98 -8.65 -2.63
C ILE A 25 2.72 -9.75 -3.39
N VAL A 26 1.99 -10.50 -4.21
CA VAL A 26 2.54 -11.46 -5.17
C VAL A 26 2.08 -11.06 -6.55
N ALA A 27 2.98 -11.08 -7.52
CA ALA A 27 2.66 -10.74 -8.91
C ALA A 27 2.77 -11.93 -9.86
N LYS A 28 1.94 -11.92 -10.90
CA LYS A 28 1.91 -12.90 -11.99
C LYS A 28 1.56 -12.21 -13.30
N ASN A 29 1.89 -12.87 -14.41
CA ASN A 29 1.59 -12.42 -15.77
C ASN A 29 2.02 -10.97 -16.02
N LEU A 30 3.16 -10.57 -15.45
CA LEU A 30 3.64 -9.20 -15.61
C LEU A 30 4.15 -8.97 -17.04
N HIS A 31 3.68 -7.91 -17.69
CA HIS A 31 4.09 -7.51 -19.03
C HIS A 31 4.28 -6.00 -19.14
N ILE A 32 5.10 -5.58 -20.11
CA ILE A 32 5.28 -4.18 -20.45
C ILE A 32 5.27 -4.00 -21.97
N SER A 33 4.67 -2.92 -22.44
CA SER A 33 4.73 -2.48 -23.84
C SER A 33 5.05 -0.99 -23.91
N ASP A 34 5.80 -0.59 -24.94
CA ASP A 34 6.02 0.81 -25.29
C ASP A 34 5.20 1.12 -26.56
N ASN A 35 4.48 2.24 -26.57
CA ASN A 35 3.71 2.67 -27.73
C ASN A 35 4.53 3.50 -28.73
N GLY A 36 5.82 3.77 -28.44
CA GLY A 36 6.73 4.54 -29.28
C GLY A 36 6.57 6.06 -29.17
N SER A 37 5.65 6.55 -28.33
CA SER A 37 5.35 7.98 -28.14
C SER A 37 5.68 8.47 -26.71
N GLY A 38 6.50 7.73 -25.96
CA GLY A 38 6.83 8.07 -24.58
C GLY A 38 5.79 7.63 -23.55
N GLU A 39 4.84 6.76 -23.91
CA GLU A 39 3.94 6.09 -22.96
C GLU A 39 4.27 4.59 -22.87
N LEU A 40 4.53 4.13 -21.65
CA LEU A 40 4.67 2.71 -21.32
C LEU A 40 3.35 2.19 -20.77
N SER A 41 2.95 0.99 -21.16
CA SER A 41 1.84 0.27 -20.53
C SER A 41 2.38 -0.92 -19.75
N LEU A 42 2.04 -1.03 -18.46
CA LEU A 42 2.34 -2.20 -17.63
C LEU A 42 1.07 -2.99 -17.36
N TYR A 43 1.17 -4.31 -17.46
CA TYR A 43 0.09 -5.26 -17.23
C TYR A 43 0.51 -6.29 -16.19
N GLY A 44 -0.46 -6.87 -15.49
CA GLY A 44 -0.17 -7.91 -14.52
C GLY A 44 -1.31 -8.23 -13.57
N ASP A 45 -1.24 -9.42 -12.99
CA ASP A 45 -2.11 -9.85 -11.90
C ASP A 45 -1.36 -9.70 -10.58
N PHE A 46 -1.97 -9.03 -9.61
CA PHE A 46 -1.42 -8.84 -8.27
C PHE A 46 -2.37 -9.45 -7.25
N THR A 47 -1.82 -10.26 -6.34
CA THR A 47 -2.51 -10.66 -5.12
C THR A 47 -1.95 -9.84 -3.97
N ILE A 48 -2.80 -9.12 -3.25
CA ILE A 48 -2.46 -8.38 -2.04
C ILE A 48 -3.08 -9.09 -0.84
N THR A 49 -2.28 -9.38 0.18
CA THR A 49 -2.76 -9.98 1.43
C THR A 49 -2.57 -9.00 2.59
N LEU A 50 -3.67 -8.57 3.20
CA LEU A 50 -3.68 -7.81 4.44
C LEU A 50 -3.96 -8.75 5.61
N LYS A 51 -3.03 -8.80 6.58
CA LYS A 51 -3.20 -9.55 7.83
C LYS A 51 -3.81 -8.67 8.90
N VAL A 52 -4.88 -9.13 9.52
CA VAL A 52 -5.59 -8.40 10.57
C VAL A 52 -5.33 -9.07 11.91
N LEU A 53 -4.78 -8.31 12.85
CA LEU A 53 -4.40 -8.80 14.18
C LEU A 53 -5.31 -8.18 15.25
N ASP A 54 -6.15 -9.00 15.88
CA ASP A 54 -7.04 -8.57 16.96
C ASP A 54 -6.30 -8.45 18.30
N LEU A 55 -5.94 -7.22 18.66
CA LEU A 55 -5.32 -6.88 19.94
C LEU A 55 -6.30 -6.23 20.92
N THR A 56 -7.60 -6.26 20.67
CA THR A 56 -8.59 -5.69 21.60
C THR A 56 -8.64 -6.47 22.91
N THR A 57 -8.97 -5.78 24.01
CA THR A 57 -9.05 -6.39 25.35
C THR A 57 -10.20 -7.40 25.44
N ASN A 58 -11.36 -7.04 24.89
CA ASN A 58 -12.59 -7.83 24.98
C ASN A 58 -12.87 -8.68 23.74
N GLY A 59 -11.94 -8.74 22.78
CA GLY A 59 -12.19 -9.27 21.45
C GLY A 59 -13.01 -8.32 20.58
N ALA A 60 -12.97 -8.58 19.27
CA ALA A 60 -13.69 -7.82 18.25
C ALA A 60 -14.83 -8.65 17.61
N PRO A 61 -16.02 -8.75 18.22
CA PRO A 61 -17.12 -9.60 17.73
C PRO A 61 -17.55 -9.38 16.28
N SER A 62 -17.39 -8.17 15.75
CA SER A 62 -17.78 -7.80 14.38
C SER A 62 -16.60 -7.79 13.40
N LEU A 63 -15.44 -8.33 13.80
CA LEU A 63 -14.20 -8.24 13.04
C LEU A 63 -14.33 -8.84 11.63
N ASN A 64 -14.94 -10.02 11.51
CA ASN A 64 -15.14 -10.67 10.22
C ASN A 64 -15.96 -9.80 9.24
N ASN A 65 -16.99 -9.11 9.74
CA ASN A 65 -17.81 -8.21 8.92
C ASN A 65 -17.01 -6.97 8.46
N LEU A 66 -16.17 -6.43 9.34
CA LEU A 66 -15.30 -5.29 9.02
C LEU A 66 -14.22 -5.69 8.00
N MET A 67 -13.59 -6.85 8.18
CA MET A 67 -12.61 -7.41 7.25
C MET A 67 -13.21 -7.68 5.87
N THR A 68 -14.39 -8.29 5.83
CA THR A 68 -15.10 -8.57 4.57
C THR A 68 -15.43 -7.28 3.83
N PHE A 69 -15.92 -6.27 4.54
CA PHE A 69 -16.17 -4.95 3.96
C PHE A 69 -14.88 -4.34 3.40
N THR A 70 -13.80 -4.33 4.18
CA THR A 70 -12.50 -3.82 3.75
C THR A 70 -11.98 -4.53 2.51
N GLN A 71 -12.07 -5.86 2.44
CA GLN A 71 -11.69 -6.64 1.26
C GLN A 71 -12.48 -6.23 0.02
N GLN A 72 -13.81 -6.13 0.15
CA GLN A 72 -14.70 -5.74 -0.95
C GLN A 72 -14.38 -4.35 -1.47
N VAL A 73 -14.21 -3.38 -0.56
CA VAL A 73 -13.90 -2.00 -0.94
C VAL A 73 -12.52 -1.92 -1.57
N MET A 74 -11.48 -2.51 -0.98
CA MET A 74 -10.14 -2.54 -1.57
C MET A 74 -10.17 -3.13 -2.99
N THR A 75 -10.84 -4.27 -3.17
CA THR A 75 -11.01 -4.90 -4.49
C THR A 75 -11.68 -3.94 -5.48
N ALA A 76 -12.74 -3.27 -5.06
CA ALA A 76 -13.48 -2.33 -5.92
C ALA A 76 -12.65 -1.08 -6.27
N LYS A 77 -11.85 -0.55 -5.34
CA LYS A 77 -11.06 0.69 -5.55
C LYS A 77 -9.77 0.45 -6.31
N LEU A 78 -9.19 -0.75 -6.20
CA LEU A 78 -8.02 -1.15 -6.99
C LEU A 78 -8.41 -1.69 -8.37
N ARG A 79 -9.70 -1.96 -8.63
CA ARG A 79 -10.17 -2.36 -9.95
C ARG A 79 -9.97 -1.23 -10.96
N GLY A 80 -9.56 -1.61 -12.16
CA GLY A 80 -9.33 -0.70 -13.28
C GLY A 80 -7.89 -0.25 -13.37
N GLY A 81 -7.55 0.37 -14.50
CA GLY A 81 -6.21 0.89 -14.71
C GLY A 81 -5.92 2.15 -13.89
N GLY A 82 -4.66 2.57 -13.94
CA GLY A 82 -4.20 3.85 -13.39
C GLY A 82 -3.28 4.53 -14.38
N TYR A 83 -3.03 5.82 -14.18
CA TYR A 83 -2.14 6.59 -15.03
C TYR A 83 -1.24 7.47 -14.18
N LYS A 84 0.05 7.47 -14.50
CA LYS A 84 1.03 8.33 -13.86
C LYS A 84 1.96 8.92 -14.90
N GLY A 85 1.86 10.23 -15.09
CA GLY A 85 2.77 11.00 -15.94
C GLY A 85 4.07 11.36 -15.22
N GLY A 86 5.12 11.64 -16.00
CA GLY A 86 6.33 12.27 -15.47
C GLY A 86 7.31 11.32 -14.78
N ILE A 87 7.20 10.01 -14.99
CA ILE A 87 8.07 9.02 -14.36
C ILE A 87 9.45 9.06 -15.01
N ARG A 88 10.47 9.40 -14.21
CA ARG A 88 11.86 9.44 -14.66
C ARG A 88 12.51 8.07 -14.51
N THR A 89 13.12 7.59 -15.58
CA THR A 89 13.93 6.37 -15.58
C THR A 89 15.27 6.62 -16.25
N PHE A 90 16.30 5.87 -15.86
CA PHE A 90 17.59 5.94 -16.54
C PHE A 90 17.45 5.50 -18.00
N LYS A 91 18.16 6.18 -18.90
CA LYS A 91 18.16 5.84 -20.31
C LYS A 91 18.84 4.48 -20.50
N TYR A 92 18.18 3.53 -21.15
CA TYR A 92 18.81 2.26 -21.50
C TYR A 92 19.73 2.45 -22.72
N ASN A 93 21.00 2.05 -22.59
CA ASN A 93 21.95 2.01 -23.70
C ASN A 93 21.93 0.61 -24.31
N SER A 94 21.18 0.45 -25.40
CA SER A 94 21.02 -0.82 -26.11
C SER A 94 22.34 -1.38 -26.65
N ALA A 95 23.28 -0.52 -27.05
CA ALA A 95 24.59 -0.94 -27.55
C ALA A 95 25.46 -1.56 -26.44
N LYS A 96 25.29 -1.13 -25.19
CA LYS A 96 26.05 -1.61 -24.03
C LYS A 96 25.24 -2.55 -23.12
N ASN A 97 23.96 -2.78 -23.42
CA ASN A 97 23.00 -3.50 -22.59
C ASN A 97 22.95 -3.03 -21.12
N ILE A 98 23.19 -1.74 -20.85
CA ILE A 98 23.20 -1.17 -19.48
C ILE A 98 22.40 0.13 -19.41
N PHE A 99 21.86 0.43 -18.23
CA PHE A 99 21.28 1.74 -17.93
C PHE A 99 22.37 2.80 -17.74
N ASP A 100 22.24 3.91 -18.46
CA ASP A 100 23.09 5.09 -18.30
C ASP A 100 22.62 5.91 -17.09
N LYS A 101 23.32 5.78 -15.96
CA LYS A 101 22.98 6.47 -14.70
C LYS A 101 23.13 8.00 -14.78
N SER A 102 23.72 8.52 -15.86
CA SER A 102 23.91 9.96 -16.08
C SER A 102 22.81 10.60 -16.92
N LYS A 103 21.93 9.79 -17.54
CA LYS A 103 20.88 10.28 -18.46
C LYS A 103 19.52 9.72 -18.07
N ASN A 104 18.51 10.58 -18.07
CA ASN A 104 17.14 10.21 -17.77
C ASN A 104 16.22 10.44 -18.96
N TRP A 105 15.18 9.63 -19.05
CA TRP A 105 14.00 9.87 -19.86
C TRP A 105 12.77 9.93 -18.98
N THR A 106 11.82 10.75 -19.40
CA THR A 106 10.54 10.93 -18.72
C THR A 106 9.48 10.20 -19.53
N TYR A 107 8.77 9.28 -18.89
CA TYR A 107 7.69 8.51 -19.47
C TYR A 107 6.37 8.82 -18.77
N SER A 108 5.30 8.70 -19.53
CA SER A 108 3.98 8.45 -18.97
C SER A 108 3.78 6.95 -18.83
N ILE A 109 3.12 6.53 -17.76
CA ILE A 109 2.85 5.11 -17.51
C ILE A 109 1.36 4.89 -17.35
N ARG A 110 0.83 3.96 -18.15
CA ARG A 110 -0.51 3.40 -18.00
C ARG A 110 -0.40 2.05 -17.32
N TYR A 111 -1.03 1.91 -16.18
CA TYR A 111 -1.10 0.65 -15.43
C TYR A 111 -2.41 -0.04 -15.76
N ASN A 112 -2.34 -1.31 -16.13
CA ASN A 112 -3.47 -2.18 -16.45
C ASN A 112 -3.35 -3.44 -15.60
N PHE A 113 -3.53 -3.26 -14.30
CA PHE A 113 -3.37 -4.32 -13.32
C PHE A 113 -4.71 -4.90 -12.91
N ASN A 114 -4.70 -6.19 -12.63
CA ASN A 114 -5.82 -6.91 -12.06
C ASN A 114 -5.46 -7.31 -10.62
N PHE A 115 -6.33 -7.01 -9.67
CA PHE A 115 -6.06 -7.22 -8.25
C PHE A 115 -6.97 -8.28 -7.65
N ILE A 116 -6.36 -9.21 -6.95
CA ILE A 116 -6.99 -10.09 -5.97
C ILE A 116 -6.60 -9.58 -4.59
N VAL A 117 -7.59 -9.26 -3.76
CA VAL A 117 -7.34 -8.78 -2.40
C VAL A 117 -7.81 -9.84 -1.40
N ASN A 118 -6.94 -10.22 -0.48
CA ASN A 118 -7.23 -11.11 0.63
C ASN A 118 -7.07 -10.35 1.94
N VAL A 119 -8.10 -10.40 2.80
CA VAL A 119 -8.03 -9.88 4.16
C VAL A 119 -8.20 -11.06 5.10
N ILE A 120 -7.12 -11.44 5.80
CA ILE A 120 -7.09 -12.64 6.64
C ILE A 120 -6.82 -12.27 8.09
N GLN A 121 -7.49 -12.96 9.02
CA GLN A 121 -7.23 -12.78 10.44
C GLN A 121 -6.04 -13.64 10.84
N ILE A 122 -5.16 -13.07 11.66
CA ILE A 122 -4.12 -13.82 12.37
C ILE A 122 -4.38 -13.76 13.87
N SER A 123 -3.98 -14.81 14.55
CA SER A 123 -4.11 -14.97 16.01
C SER A 123 -2.82 -14.65 16.77
N MET A 124 -1.65 -14.71 16.10
CA MET A 124 -0.34 -14.61 16.72
C MET A 124 0.63 -13.81 15.86
N LEU A 125 1.55 -13.08 16.50
CA LEU A 125 2.58 -12.29 15.80
C LEU A 125 3.51 -13.12 14.94
N ASN A 126 3.79 -14.37 15.31
CA ASN A 126 4.65 -15.26 14.52
C ASN A 126 4.04 -15.68 13.17
N GLN A 127 2.76 -15.38 12.92
CA GLN A 127 2.12 -15.55 11.63
C GLN A 127 2.46 -14.39 10.67
N LEU A 128 3.06 -13.30 11.17
CA LEU A 128 3.67 -12.25 10.35
C LEU A 128 5.07 -12.69 9.91
N LYS A 129 5.43 -12.40 8.66
CA LYS A 129 6.70 -12.72 8.02
C LYS A 129 7.13 -11.55 7.14
N GLY A 130 8.43 -11.29 7.11
CA GLY A 130 9.03 -10.27 6.24
C GLY A 130 8.29 -8.95 6.35
N ASN A 131 7.61 -8.58 5.24
CA ASN A 131 6.95 -7.29 5.02
C ASN A 131 5.44 -7.38 4.99
N ASP A 132 4.81 -8.38 5.60
CA ASP A 132 3.35 -8.47 5.56
C ASP A 132 2.69 -7.13 5.90
N PHE A 133 1.70 -6.73 5.11
CA PHE A 133 0.78 -5.68 5.48
C PHE A 133 -0.01 -6.16 6.68
N VAL A 134 0.04 -5.37 7.75
CA VAL A 134 -0.67 -5.67 8.98
C VAL A 134 -1.56 -4.49 9.36
N LEU A 135 -2.81 -4.82 9.65
CA LEU A 135 -3.78 -3.92 10.28
C LEU A 135 -4.03 -4.43 11.70
N ALA A 136 -3.42 -3.77 12.69
CA ALA A 136 -3.67 -4.07 14.09
C ALA A 136 -4.99 -3.43 14.55
N VAL A 137 -5.81 -4.20 15.25
CA VAL A 137 -7.08 -3.72 15.81
C VAL A 137 -6.91 -3.55 17.31
N VAL A 138 -7.04 -2.31 17.79
CA VAL A 138 -6.80 -1.95 19.18
C VAL A 138 -8.07 -1.40 19.83
N ASP A 139 -8.09 -1.31 21.16
CA ASP A 139 -9.24 -0.74 21.88
C ASP A 139 -9.38 0.76 21.55
N SER A 140 -8.28 1.51 21.64
CA SER A 140 -8.24 2.94 21.33
C SER A 140 -6.88 3.42 20.87
N ILE A 141 -6.89 4.54 20.16
CA ILE A 141 -5.70 5.31 19.74
C ILE A 141 -5.75 6.63 20.49
N GLY A 142 -4.68 6.99 21.18
CA GLY A 142 -4.56 8.24 21.96
C GLY A 142 -3.99 9.40 21.15
N HIS A 143 -3.48 9.14 19.94
CA HIS A 143 -2.91 10.14 19.06
C HIS A 143 -3.92 11.23 18.70
N GLN A 144 -3.47 12.48 18.81
CA GLN A 144 -4.24 13.68 18.49
C GLN A 144 -3.34 14.63 17.72
N PHE A 145 -3.95 15.35 16.78
CA PHE A 145 -3.29 16.35 15.96
C PHE A 145 -4.16 17.59 15.84
N THR A 146 -3.56 18.69 15.38
CA THR A 146 -4.28 19.93 15.07
C THR A 146 -4.36 20.02 13.55
N ASP A 147 -5.57 20.15 13.00
CA ASP A 147 -5.76 20.31 11.56
C ASP A 147 -5.33 21.71 11.07
N GLN A 148 -5.27 21.91 9.75
CA GLN A 148 -4.95 23.21 9.15
C GLN A 148 -5.90 24.36 9.56
N TYR A 149 -7.04 24.05 10.18
CA TYR A 149 -8.00 25.04 10.70
C TYR A 149 -7.84 25.30 12.20
N GLY A 150 -6.81 24.74 12.84
CA GLY A 150 -6.53 24.92 14.26
C GLY A 150 -7.40 24.07 15.18
N ARG A 151 -8.15 23.09 14.66
CA ARG A 151 -9.03 22.23 15.47
C ARG A 151 -8.29 20.95 15.87
N ARG A 152 -8.44 20.58 17.14
CA ARG A 152 -7.89 19.34 17.68
C ARG A 152 -8.74 18.16 17.21
N GLN A 153 -8.10 17.20 16.55
CA GLN A 153 -8.71 15.99 16.01
C GLN A 153 -8.22 14.76 16.78
N SER A 154 -9.06 13.72 16.84
CA SER A 154 -8.71 12.41 17.39
C SER A 154 -8.58 11.37 16.28
N SER A 155 -7.65 10.44 16.42
CA SER A 155 -7.34 9.47 15.36
C SER A 155 -8.20 8.21 15.48
N GLY A 156 -8.92 7.87 14.40
CA GLY A 156 -9.67 6.61 14.29
C GLY A 156 -8.81 5.43 13.80
N GLY A 157 -7.78 5.76 13.03
CA GLY A 157 -6.70 4.88 12.60
C GLY A 157 -5.37 5.64 12.63
N LEU A 158 -4.27 4.91 12.47
CA LEU A 158 -2.93 5.45 12.37
C LEU A 158 -2.03 4.47 11.60
N THR A 159 -1.11 5.01 10.81
CA THR A 159 -0.17 4.24 9.99
C THR A 159 1.26 4.72 10.16
N GLN A 160 2.24 3.86 9.88
CA GLN A 160 3.64 4.28 9.68
C GLN A 160 3.94 4.69 8.23
N GLY A 161 2.91 4.76 7.37
CA GLY A 161 3.05 5.13 5.98
C GLY A 161 3.52 3.97 5.10
N GLU A 162 4.23 4.33 4.02
CA GLU A 162 4.64 3.43 2.94
C GLU A 162 5.25 2.10 3.43
N GLY A 163 4.58 0.98 3.15
CA GLY A 163 5.01 -0.38 3.52
C GLY A 163 4.97 -0.73 5.01
N GLY A 164 4.58 0.21 5.88
CA GLY A 164 4.58 0.05 7.33
C GLY A 164 3.28 -0.58 7.88
N PRO A 165 3.26 -0.89 9.19
CA PRO A 165 2.07 -1.33 9.89
C PRO A 165 1.02 -0.21 9.98
N ALA A 166 -0.26 -0.61 9.89
CA ALA A 166 -1.42 0.22 10.15
C ALA A 166 -2.16 -0.25 11.40
N THR A 167 -2.90 0.65 12.05
CA THR A 167 -3.70 0.37 13.24
C THR A 167 -5.04 1.08 13.18
N VAL A 168 -6.09 0.43 13.68
CA VAL A 168 -7.42 1.03 13.82
C VAL A 168 -7.99 0.80 15.21
N SER A 169 -8.67 1.81 15.76
CA SER A 169 -9.52 1.59 16.93
C SER A 169 -10.77 0.83 16.50
N TYR A 170 -11.07 -0.27 17.20
CA TYR A 170 -12.22 -1.12 16.88
C TYR A 170 -13.54 -0.35 16.87
N ASN A 171 -13.76 0.53 17.86
CA ASN A 171 -15.00 1.30 17.96
C ASN A 171 -15.11 2.35 16.85
N SER A 172 -14.01 2.99 16.46
CA SER A 172 -13.97 3.91 15.34
C SER A 172 -14.26 3.18 14.03
N TRP A 173 -13.62 2.04 13.80
CA TRP A 173 -13.82 1.23 12.59
C TRP A 173 -15.26 0.69 12.47
N LYS A 174 -15.91 0.36 13.59
CA LYS A 174 -17.34 0.02 13.60
C LYS A 174 -18.24 1.16 13.17
N LYS A 175 -17.94 2.40 13.61
CA LYS A 175 -18.71 3.60 13.26
C LYS A 175 -18.49 4.00 11.81
N ASN A 176 -17.26 3.94 11.34
CA ASN A 176 -16.88 4.20 9.96
C ASN A 176 -16.02 3.04 9.42
N LYS A 177 -16.65 2.17 8.62
CA LYS A 177 -16.01 0.97 8.07
C LYS A 177 -14.90 1.29 7.08
N TYR A 178 -14.89 2.49 6.49
CA TYR A 178 -13.88 2.91 5.51
C TYR A 178 -12.52 3.21 6.13
N ILE A 179 -12.43 3.43 7.45
CA ILE A 179 -11.15 3.68 8.13
C ILE A 179 -10.14 2.56 7.85
N GLY A 180 -10.55 1.29 7.93
CA GLY A 180 -9.65 0.18 7.65
C GLY A 180 -9.08 0.18 6.22
N VAL A 181 -9.80 0.73 5.25
CA VAL A 181 -9.33 0.86 3.86
C VAL A 181 -8.40 2.06 3.73
N HIS A 182 -8.78 3.19 4.35
CA HIS A 182 -8.00 4.42 4.39
C HIS A 182 -6.59 4.17 4.97
N GLU A 183 -6.52 3.55 6.15
CA GLU A 183 -5.24 3.20 6.79
C GLU A 183 -4.40 2.25 5.95
N PHE A 184 -5.04 1.29 5.28
CA PHE A 184 -4.34 0.40 4.38
C PHE A 184 -3.78 1.15 3.15
N PHE A 185 -4.50 2.12 2.60
CA PHE A 185 -4.02 2.88 1.44
C PHE A 185 -2.83 3.78 1.77
N HIS A 186 -2.68 4.23 3.02
CA HIS A 186 -1.41 4.83 3.46
C HIS A 186 -0.24 3.86 3.37
N THR A 187 -0.45 2.57 3.65
CA THR A 187 0.61 1.55 3.48
C THR A 187 1.01 1.36 2.01
N LEU A 188 0.16 1.78 1.09
CA LEU A 188 0.41 1.83 -0.36
C LEU A 188 0.86 3.22 -0.84
N SER A 189 1.37 4.07 0.06
CA SER A 189 1.95 5.39 -0.25
C SER A 189 0.93 6.47 -0.69
N LEU A 190 -0.36 6.32 -0.34
CA LEU A 190 -1.29 7.45 -0.45
C LEU A 190 -1.21 8.35 0.77
N ASP A 191 -1.12 9.65 0.54
CA ASP A 191 -1.14 10.67 1.60
C ASP A 191 -2.57 11.11 1.94
N ASP A 192 -2.70 11.72 3.12
CA ASP A 192 -3.92 12.40 3.53
C ASP A 192 -4.25 13.57 2.59
N ILE A 193 -5.55 13.80 2.42
CA ILE A 193 -6.09 14.95 1.72
C ILE A 193 -6.79 15.84 2.72
N GLU A 194 -6.33 17.09 2.83
CA GLU A 194 -6.97 18.10 3.69
C GLU A 194 -7.86 19.08 2.92
N ASP A 195 -7.82 19.03 1.58
CA ASP A 195 -8.57 19.92 0.67
C ASP A 195 -10.11 19.72 0.82
N PRO A 196 -10.88 20.74 1.27
CA PRO A 196 -12.33 20.63 1.47
C PRO A 196 -13.12 20.29 0.20
N ASP A 197 -12.63 20.69 -0.98
CA ASP A 197 -13.29 20.41 -2.25
C ASP A 197 -13.17 18.92 -2.62
N LYS A 198 -12.35 18.18 -1.88
CA LYS A 198 -12.09 16.75 -2.03
C LYS A 198 -12.65 15.93 -0.86
N LYS A 199 -13.64 16.44 -0.12
CA LYS A 199 -14.34 15.68 0.94
C LYS A 199 -14.99 14.37 0.49
N ASN A 200 -15.26 14.22 -0.80
CA ASN A 200 -15.79 12.99 -1.39
C ASN A 200 -14.71 11.90 -1.61
N ARG A 201 -13.43 12.20 -1.33
CA ARG A 201 -12.29 11.29 -1.48
C ARG A 201 -12.09 10.42 -0.27
N LEU A 202 -11.75 9.16 -0.51
CA LEU A 202 -11.49 8.20 0.55
C LEU A 202 -10.32 8.63 1.45
N MET A 203 -9.29 9.28 0.87
CA MET A 203 -8.12 9.76 1.60
C MET A 203 -8.34 11.12 2.29
N TYR A 204 -9.57 11.65 2.31
CA TYR A 204 -9.87 12.83 3.12
C TYR A 204 -9.83 12.47 4.62
N HIS A 205 -8.99 13.15 5.40
CA HIS A 205 -8.58 12.63 6.71
C HIS A 205 -9.36 13.20 7.91
N LEU A 206 -10.18 14.23 7.70
CA LEU A 206 -10.91 14.90 8.79
C LEU A 206 -12.20 14.15 9.16
N GLY A 207 -12.65 14.35 10.40
CA GLY A 207 -13.70 13.55 11.04
C GLY A 207 -15.11 13.63 10.42
N ASP A 208 -15.36 14.53 9.47
CA ASP A 208 -16.58 14.60 8.66
C ASP A 208 -16.45 13.90 7.30
N ASN A 209 -15.39 13.11 7.09
CA ASN A 209 -15.18 12.36 5.87
C ASN A 209 -16.34 11.36 5.62
N SER A 210 -17.09 11.63 4.55
CA SER A 210 -18.06 10.70 3.96
C SER A 210 -17.60 10.17 2.59
N GLY A 211 -16.42 10.60 2.16
CA GLY A 211 -15.78 10.29 0.91
C GLY A 211 -15.39 8.84 0.77
N GLN A 212 -15.58 8.33 -0.44
CA GLN A 212 -15.40 6.92 -0.78
C GLN A 212 -14.71 6.76 -2.14
N ILE A 213 -14.32 7.86 -2.78
CA ILE A 213 -13.81 7.86 -4.15
C ILE A 213 -12.27 7.84 -4.12
N ILE A 214 -11.69 7.11 -5.08
CA ILE A 214 -10.28 7.21 -5.44
C ILE A 214 -10.19 7.70 -6.90
N SER A 215 -9.31 8.66 -7.22
CA SER A 215 -9.10 9.11 -8.61
C SER A 215 -8.16 8.17 -9.35
N ASP A 216 -8.13 8.34 -10.67
CA ASP A 216 -7.10 7.79 -11.55
C ASP A 216 -5.68 8.17 -11.12
N THR A 217 -5.47 9.41 -10.65
CA THR A 217 -4.17 9.86 -10.15
C THR A 217 -3.75 9.10 -8.89
N GLU A 218 -4.63 9.00 -7.88
CA GLU A 218 -4.35 8.24 -6.66
C GLU A 218 -4.17 6.75 -6.95
N ARG A 219 -4.95 6.17 -7.87
CA ARG A 219 -4.68 4.80 -8.36
C ARG A 219 -3.30 4.70 -9.01
N GLY A 220 -2.94 5.69 -9.82
CA GLY A 220 -1.61 5.80 -10.41
C GLY A 220 -0.49 5.88 -9.36
N ASP A 221 -0.73 6.55 -8.23
CA ASP A 221 0.22 6.64 -7.11
C ASP A 221 0.37 5.31 -6.37
N ILE A 222 -0.75 4.63 -6.08
CA ILE A 222 -0.75 3.26 -5.53
C ILE A 222 0.03 2.32 -6.47
N PHE A 223 -0.23 2.40 -7.76
CA PHE A 223 0.40 1.51 -8.73
C PHE A 223 1.87 1.85 -8.97
N ASP A 224 2.26 3.12 -8.82
CA ASP A 224 3.68 3.49 -8.81
C ASP A 224 4.40 2.98 -7.56
N PHE A 225 3.76 2.98 -6.38
CA PHE A 225 4.30 2.30 -5.20
C PHE A 225 4.59 0.82 -5.50
N ILE A 226 3.63 0.09 -6.07
CA ILE A 226 3.82 -1.30 -6.47
C ILE A 226 4.93 -1.42 -7.52
N ARG A 227 4.97 -0.50 -8.48
CA ARG A 227 6.00 -0.42 -9.51
C ARG A 227 7.39 -0.16 -8.92
N LYS A 228 7.55 0.60 -7.82
CA LYS A 228 8.87 0.81 -7.20
C LYS A 228 9.51 -0.51 -6.79
N TYR A 229 8.73 -1.44 -6.24
CA TYR A 229 9.18 -2.82 -5.97
C TYR A 229 9.45 -3.64 -7.25
N LEU A 230 8.83 -3.27 -8.39
CA LEU A 230 9.20 -3.77 -9.72
C LEU A 230 10.38 -3.00 -10.35
N GLY A 231 10.75 -1.82 -9.84
CA GLY A 231 11.71 -0.90 -10.46
C GLY A 231 13.15 -1.17 -10.00
N ASP A 232 13.30 -1.70 -8.79
CA ASP A 232 14.59 -2.11 -8.23
C ASP A 232 15.19 -3.37 -8.87
N ILE A 233 14.47 -4.05 -9.78
CA ILE A 233 15.01 -5.20 -10.54
C ILE A 233 16.20 -4.79 -11.42
N THR A 234 16.37 -3.49 -11.70
CA THR A 234 17.55 -2.97 -12.41
C THR A 234 18.77 -2.72 -11.50
N LYS A 235 18.63 -2.88 -10.17
CA LYS A 235 19.60 -2.39 -9.19
C LYS A 235 20.08 -3.41 -8.16
N VAL A 236 19.27 -4.36 -7.67
CA VAL A 236 19.69 -5.30 -6.59
C VAL A 236 18.92 -6.63 -6.63
N SER A 237 19.58 -7.72 -6.20
CA SER A 237 18.96 -9.00 -5.81
C SER A 237 17.87 -8.77 -4.74
N GLN A 238 16.60 -8.73 -5.15
CA GLN A 238 15.49 -8.46 -4.24
C GLN A 238 14.84 -9.74 -3.72
N SER A 239 15.39 -10.22 -2.63
CA SER A 239 14.57 -10.58 -1.49
C SER A 239 14.90 -9.54 -0.45
N ASN A 240 13.96 -8.67 -0.06
CA ASN A 240 14.19 -7.79 1.07
C ASN A 240 14.05 -8.62 2.35
N ILE A 241 15.05 -9.48 2.62
CA ILE A 241 15.05 -10.45 3.74
C ILE A 241 15.11 -9.73 5.11
N ASN A 242 15.35 -8.41 5.13
CA ASN A 242 15.65 -7.66 6.35
C ASN A 242 14.63 -6.59 6.75
N LEU A 243 13.48 -6.50 6.10
CA LEU A 243 12.39 -5.68 6.61
C LEU A 243 11.54 -6.55 7.56
N ASN A 244 11.30 -6.02 8.76
CA ASN A 244 10.88 -6.77 9.93
C ASN A 244 9.55 -6.21 10.43
N THR A 245 8.44 -6.58 9.78
CA THR A 245 7.07 -6.15 10.14
C THR A 245 6.81 -6.35 11.63
N VAL A 246 7.29 -7.45 12.23
CA VAL A 246 7.12 -7.71 13.66
C VAL A 246 7.79 -6.63 14.51
N ASN A 247 9.04 -6.29 14.23
CA ASN A 247 9.75 -5.25 14.97
C ASN A 247 9.17 -3.86 14.70
N GLN A 248 8.77 -3.56 13.47
CA GLN A 248 8.11 -2.29 13.14
C GLN A 248 6.79 -2.15 13.90
N LEU A 249 5.96 -3.19 13.89
CA LEU A 249 4.71 -3.20 14.64
C LEU A 249 4.95 -3.08 16.16
N LYS A 250 5.99 -3.73 16.70
CA LYS A 250 6.42 -3.57 18.10
C LYS A 250 6.82 -2.14 18.42
N THR A 251 7.65 -1.51 17.60
CA THR A 251 8.05 -0.12 17.79
C THR A 251 6.84 0.80 17.69
N PHE A 252 5.97 0.56 16.71
CA PHE A 252 4.79 1.38 16.45
C PHE A 252 3.79 1.33 17.62
N LEU A 253 3.41 0.12 18.04
CA LEU A 253 2.41 -0.07 19.09
C LEU A 253 2.91 0.33 20.48
N ASN A 254 4.23 0.33 20.71
CA ASN A 254 4.82 0.79 21.97
C ASN A 254 5.23 2.27 21.94
N ASN A 255 5.00 3.01 20.85
CA ASN A 255 5.30 4.43 20.81
C ASN A 255 4.34 5.20 21.74
N PRO A 256 4.83 5.84 22.81
CA PRO A 256 3.97 6.52 23.79
C PRO A 256 3.19 7.71 23.18
N ILE A 257 3.70 8.32 22.11
CA ILE A 257 3.04 9.44 21.41
C ILE A 257 1.71 8.99 20.79
N ASN A 258 1.60 7.73 20.39
CA ASN A 258 0.42 7.20 19.72
C ASN A 258 -0.68 6.80 20.71
N GLY A 259 -0.33 6.59 21.99
CA GLY A 259 -1.26 6.32 23.08
C GLY A 259 -2.15 5.08 22.85
N PHE A 260 -1.62 4.03 22.21
CA PHE A 260 -2.40 2.83 21.91
C PHE A 260 -2.81 2.08 23.18
N LYS A 261 -4.09 1.70 23.26
CA LYS A 261 -4.62 0.80 24.30
C LYS A 261 -5.01 -0.52 23.66
N PHE A 262 -4.39 -1.60 24.10
CA PHE A 262 -4.60 -2.95 23.57
C PHE A 262 -4.18 -4.02 24.58
N ASN A 263 -4.60 -5.25 24.33
CA ASN A 263 -4.24 -6.43 25.11
C ASN A 263 -2.78 -6.83 24.84
N LYS A 264 -1.87 -6.43 25.72
CA LYS A 264 -0.44 -6.75 25.62
C LYS A 264 -0.15 -8.26 25.65
N THR A 265 -1.01 -9.08 26.26
CA THR A 265 -0.83 -10.54 26.30
C THR A 265 -1.04 -11.16 24.92
N ARG A 266 -1.99 -10.64 24.13
CA ARG A 266 -2.19 -11.05 22.73
C ARG A 266 -1.06 -10.56 21.79
N PHE A 267 -0.22 -9.65 22.28
CA PHE A 267 0.90 -9.07 21.56
C PHE A 267 2.27 -9.65 21.96
N ARG A 268 2.29 -10.64 22.86
CA ARG A 268 3.52 -11.33 23.27
C ARG A 268 3.81 -12.51 22.35
#